data_AF-A0A511NCI9-F1
#
_entry.id   AF-A0A511NCI9-F1
#
_cell.length_a   1.000
_cell.length_b   1.000
_cell.length_c   1.000
_cell.angle_alpha   90.00
_cell.angle_beta   90.00
_cell.angle_gamma   90.00
#
_symmetry.space_group_name_H-M   'P 1'
#
loop_
_entity.id
_entity.type
_entity.pdbx_description
1 polymer ?
#
loop_
_entity_poly.entity_id
_entity_poly.type
_entity_poly.pdbx_seq_one_letter_code
_entity_poly.pdbx_strand_id
1 'polypeptide(L)'
;MVNAQTLTAGLYTSADGYYTVSVSQEGNDITLTEPNKVNLYRSSGGNMYYHTEPKYADYYLKVTGAQEYYTGKKGGTEYQFTYSGNSTDEVLADSIANCPLYTKYLTLSGEDELNAQVWTFCGAAALVKCTYNEQGANEYVASVIVTLKSFLEDPSTCPCTDVIPQTVWNAH
;
A
#
# COMPACT_ATOMS: atom_id res chain seq x y z
N MET A 1 21.44 29.09 -5.82
CA MET A 1 20.83 27.75 -5.70
C MET A 1 19.35 27.96 -5.48
N VAL A 2 18.48 27.27 -6.23
CA VAL A 2 17.03 27.34 -6.03
C VAL A 2 16.71 26.40 -4.87
N ASN A 3 16.17 26.93 -3.78
CA ASN A 3 15.76 26.08 -2.66
C ASN A 3 14.65 25.13 -3.10
N ALA A 4 14.70 23.89 -2.62
CA ALA A 4 13.63 22.95 -2.88
C ALA A 4 12.34 23.38 -2.14
N GLN A 5 11.19 23.18 -2.77
CA GLN A 5 9.91 23.45 -2.14
C GLN A 5 9.66 22.48 -1.00
N THR A 6 9.21 23.00 0.13
CA THR A 6 9.07 22.23 1.37
C THR A 6 7.65 21.72 1.57
N LEU A 7 7.52 20.47 2.02
CA LEU A 7 6.30 19.91 2.58
C LEU A 7 6.29 20.04 4.11
N THR A 8 5.11 20.28 4.67
CA THR A 8 4.83 20.15 6.09
C THR A 8 4.99 18.68 6.47
N ALA A 9 5.79 18.38 7.51
CA ALA A 9 5.91 17.03 8.00
C ALA A 9 4.59 16.56 8.62
N GLY A 10 4.20 15.31 8.36
CA GLY A 10 2.95 14.74 8.86
C GLY A 10 2.38 13.66 7.94
N LEU A 11 1.12 13.33 8.17
CA LEU A 11 0.39 12.37 7.38
C LEU A 11 -0.17 13.02 6.12
N TYR A 12 -0.08 12.30 5.02
CA TYR A 12 -0.64 12.68 3.74
C TYR A 12 -1.52 11.56 3.23
N THR A 13 -2.74 11.91 2.88
CA THR A 13 -3.72 10.97 2.35
C THR A 13 -3.96 11.24 0.87
N SER A 14 -4.04 10.18 0.07
CA SER A 14 -4.35 10.26 -1.34
C SER A 14 -5.72 10.92 -1.57
N ALA A 15 -5.92 11.57 -2.71
CA ALA A 15 -7.16 12.31 -3.01
C ALA A 15 -8.43 11.45 -3.00
N ASP A 16 -8.29 10.14 -3.18
CA ASP A 16 -9.35 9.15 -3.08
C ASP A 16 -9.58 8.64 -1.64
N GLY A 17 -8.80 9.11 -0.67
CA GLY A 17 -8.90 8.80 0.75
C GLY A 17 -8.25 7.47 1.16
N TYR A 18 -7.67 6.72 0.23
CA TYR A 18 -7.38 5.31 0.43
C TYR A 18 -5.96 5.00 0.92
N TYR A 19 -5.03 5.92 0.75
CA TYR A 19 -3.63 5.68 1.09
C TYR A 19 -3.10 6.78 1.97
N THR A 20 -2.58 6.43 3.15
CA THR A 20 -1.95 7.38 4.06
C THR A 20 -0.50 7.02 4.27
N VAL A 21 0.37 8.02 4.10
CA VAL A 21 1.81 7.90 4.32
C VAL A 21 2.28 8.97 5.28
N SER A 22 3.33 8.68 6.05
CA SER A 22 4.02 9.73 6.81
C SER A 22 5.11 10.35 5.95
N VAL A 23 5.17 11.66 5.96
CA VAL A 23 6.16 12.45 5.24
C VAL A 23 6.97 13.25 6.25
N SER A 24 8.29 13.17 6.14
CA SER A 24 9.22 14.10 6.78
C SER A 24 10.18 14.66 5.74
N GLN A 25 10.69 15.86 5.99
CA GLN A 25 11.61 16.52 5.07
C GLN A 25 12.77 17.16 5.82
N GLU A 26 13.99 16.92 5.32
CA GLU A 26 15.22 17.57 5.77
C GLU A 26 15.94 18.19 4.58
N GLY A 27 15.91 19.52 4.49
CA GLY A 27 16.48 20.24 3.35
C GLY A 27 15.87 19.78 2.02
N ASN A 28 16.70 19.15 1.18
CA ASN A 28 16.31 18.69 -0.16
C ASN A 28 15.87 17.21 -0.19
N ASP A 29 15.74 16.57 0.97
CA ASP A 29 15.38 15.16 1.07
C ASP A 29 14.00 14.98 1.71
N ILE A 30 13.12 14.26 1.02
CA ILE A 30 11.83 13.82 1.54
C ILE A 30 11.92 12.34 1.87
N THR A 31 11.62 12.01 3.12
CA THR A 31 11.38 10.63 3.56
C THR A 31 9.88 10.38 3.56
N LEU A 32 9.46 9.38 2.83
CA LEU A 32 8.07 8.92 2.76
C LEU A 32 8.01 7.50 3.36
N THR A 33 7.32 7.39 4.49
CA THR A 33 7.14 6.16 5.23
C THR A 33 5.74 5.59 4.98
N GLU A 34 5.74 4.41 4.40
CA GLU A 34 4.61 3.50 4.20
C GLU A 34 4.64 2.44 5.33
N PRO A 35 3.53 1.72 5.62
CA PRO A 35 3.50 0.74 6.70
C PRO A 35 4.61 -0.34 6.66
N ASN A 36 5.06 -0.72 5.46
CA ASN A 36 6.06 -1.77 5.24
C ASN A 36 7.32 -1.28 4.53
N LYS A 37 7.44 0.02 4.23
CA LYS A 37 8.50 0.55 3.38
C LYS A 37 8.83 1.99 3.71
N VAL A 38 10.11 2.32 3.66
CA VAL A 38 10.59 3.71 3.73
C VAL A 38 11.23 4.05 2.39
N ASN A 39 10.81 5.15 1.78
CA ASN A 39 11.33 5.63 0.52
C ASN A 39 11.98 7.00 0.72
N LEU A 40 13.14 7.19 0.10
CA LEU A 40 13.87 8.45 0.15
C LEU A 40 13.89 9.08 -1.24
N TYR A 41 13.43 10.34 -1.31
CA TYR A 41 13.41 11.15 -2.51
C TYR A 41 14.27 12.39 -2.33
N ARG A 42 15.04 12.76 -3.35
CA ARG A 42 15.98 13.90 -3.31
C ARG A 42 15.71 14.89 -4.43
N SER A 43 15.76 16.18 -4.12
CA SER A 43 15.69 17.28 -5.08
C SER A 43 17.07 17.92 -5.31
N SER A 44 17.31 18.39 -6.53
CA SER A 44 18.42 19.30 -6.84
C SER A 44 17.99 20.78 -6.78
N GLY A 45 16.75 21.05 -6.35
CA GLY A 45 16.11 22.37 -6.30
C GLY A 45 14.77 22.39 -7.04
N GLY A 46 13.90 23.35 -6.70
CA GLY A 46 12.56 23.44 -7.26
C GLY A 46 11.57 22.49 -6.58
N ASN A 47 10.61 21.94 -7.31
CA ASN A 47 9.49 21.20 -6.72
C ASN A 47 9.49 19.70 -7.02
N MET A 48 10.48 19.21 -7.76
CA MET A 48 10.61 17.80 -8.12
C MET A 48 11.63 17.11 -7.22
N TYR A 49 11.25 15.93 -6.71
CA TYR A 49 12.10 15.03 -5.95
C TYR A 49 12.07 13.66 -6.59
N TYR A 50 13.22 13.03 -6.78
CA TYR A 50 13.33 11.73 -7.44
C TYR A 50 13.78 10.65 -6.46
N HIS A 51 13.32 9.43 -6.65
CA HIS A 51 13.68 8.32 -5.79
C HIS A 51 15.20 8.09 -5.83
N THR A 52 15.80 7.89 -4.65
CA THR A 52 17.27 7.78 -4.52
C THR A 52 17.82 6.40 -4.91
N GLU A 53 17.04 5.33 -4.75
CA GLU A 53 17.42 4.00 -5.25
C GLU A 53 17.40 3.92 -6.80
N PRO A 54 18.49 3.48 -7.45
CA PRO A 54 18.58 3.46 -8.92
C PRO A 54 17.49 2.65 -9.63
N LYS A 55 17.04 1.53 -9.05
CA LYS A 55 15.97 0.69 -9.62
C LYS A 55 14.60 1.39 -9.66
N TYR A 56 14.44 2.48 -8.93
CA TYR A 56 13.21 3.27 -8.86
C TYR A 56 13.40 4.70 -9.37
N ALA A 57 14.48 5.00 -10.11
CA ALA A 57 14.83 6.36 -10.51
C ALA A 57 13.75 7.10 -11.35
N ASP A 58 12.83 6.36 -11.99
CA ASP A 58 11.70 6.95 -12.72
C ASP A 58 10.55 7.43 -11.81
N TYR A 59 10.56 7.07 -10.52
CA TYR A 59 9.55 7.49 -9.55
C TYR A 59 9.90 8.85 -8.94
N TYR A 60 8.90 9.70 -8.75
CA TYR A 60 9.08 11.06 -8.29
C TYR A 60 7.94 11.55 -7.39
N LEU A 61 8.26 12.57 -6.59
CA LEU A 61 7.31 13.47 -5.94
C LEU A 61 7.40 14.85 -6.58
N LYS A 62 6.25 15.44 -6.88
CA LYS A 62 6.09 16.81 -7.36
C LYS A 62 5.32 17.59 -6.30
N VAL A 63 6.03 18.42 -5.55
CA VAL A 63 5.43 19.30 -4.54
C VAL A 63 4.69 20.43 -5.26
N THR A 64 3.45 20.70 -4.87
CA THR A 64 2.62 21.78 -5.46
C THR A 64 2.25 22.83 -4.43
N GLY A 65 2.34 22.49 -3.14
CA GLY A 65 2.23 23.41 -2.02
C GLY A 65 2.80 22.79 -0.74
N ALA A 66 2.79 23.54 0.36
CA ALA A 66 3.32 23.04 1.63
C ALA A 66 2.56 21.82 2.18
N GLN A 67 1.33 21.59 1.73
CA GLN A 67 0.44 20.53 2.21
C GLN A 67 -0.08 19.65 1.08
N GLU A 68 0.57 19.69 -0.09
CA GLU A 68 0.12 18.97 -1.26
C GLU A 68 1.30 18.56 -2.14
N TYR A 69 1.26 17.30 -2.59
CA TYR A 69 2.15 16.81 -3.63
C TYR A 69 1.45 15.81 -4.54
N TYR A 70 2.07 15.56 -5.68
CA TYR A 70 1.74 14.47 -6.59
C TYR A 70 2.87 13.45 -6.60
N THR A 71 2.55 12.17 -6.67
CA THR A 71 3.53 11.10 -6.88
C THR A 71 3.21 10.34 -8.15
N GLY A 72 4.24 9.82 -8.82
CA GLY A 72 4.06 9.06 -10.04
C GLY A 72 5.36 8.47 -10.57
N LYS A 73 5.24 7.76 -11.68
CA LYS A 73 6.36 7.29 -12.50
C LYS A 73 6.43 8.11 -13.77
N LYS A 74 7.63 8.39 -14.28
CA LYS A 74 7.85 9.05 -15.56
C LYS A 74 7.00 8.42 -16.68
N GLY A 75 6.15 9.24 -17.31
CA GLY A 75 5.24 8.83 -18.38
C GLY A 75 3.99 8.06 -17.93
N GLY A 76 3.77 7.92 -16.62
CA GLY A 76 2.58 7.31 -16.04
C GLY A 76 1.61 8.32 -15.44
N THR A 77 0.57 7.79 -14.79
CA THR A 77 -0.42 8.57 -14.04
C THR A 77 0.19 9.18 -12.77
N GLU A 78 -0.22 10.39 -12.44
CA GLU A 78 0.09 11.04 -11.17
C GLU A 78 -1.06 10.86 -10.17
N TYR A 79 -0.72 10.67 -8.91
CA TYR A 79 -1.66 10.53 -7.80
C TYR A 79 -1.43 11.68 -6.82
N GLN A 80 -2.50 12.38 -6.47
CA GLN A 80 -2.46 13.53 -5.55
C GLN A 80 -2.52 13.05 -4.10
N PHE A 81 -1.77 13.72 -3.24
CA PHE A 81 -1.74 13.53 -1.80
C PHE A 81 -1.85 14.87 -1.08
N THR A 82 -2.70 14.92 -0.06
CA THR A 82 -2.97 16.11 0.74
C THR A 82 -2.72 15.84 2.21
N TYR A 83 -2.17 16.84 2.91
CA TYR A 83 -1.92 16.76 4.34
C TYR A 83 -3.20 16.45 5.12
N SER A 84 -3.17 15.41 5.94
CA SER A 84 -4.31 14.93 6.73
C SER A 84 -4.10 15.04 8.25
N GLY A 85 -2.89 15.35 8.70
CA GLY A 85 -2.63 15.61 10.13
C GLY A 85 -1.18 15.41 10.54
N ASN A 86 -0.92 15.54 11.84
CA ASN A 86 0.41 15.26 12.39
C ASN A 86 0.69 13.76 12.40
N SER A 87 1.95 13.39 12.17
CA SER A 87 2.39 11.99 12.26
C SER A 87 2.56 11.59 13.72
N THR A 88 1.84 10.59 14.19
CA THR A 88 2.26 9.75 15.32
C THR A 88 2.54 8.35 14.79
N ASP A 89 3.65 7.74 15.20
CA ASP A 89 4.07 6.41 14.75
C ASP A 89 2.98 5.34 15.00
N GLU A 90 2.10 5.58 15.98
CA GLU A 90 0.90 4.77 16.26
C GLU A 90 -0.01 4.64 15.03
N VAL A 91 -0.30 5.72 14.30
CA VAL A 91 -1.33 5.70 13.22
C VAL A 91 -0.93 4.83 12.03
N LEU A 92 0.38 4.74 11.72
CA LEU A 92 0.87 3.89 10.64
C LEU A 92 0.98 2.42 11.06
N ALA A 93 1.43 2.15 12.29
CA ALA A 93 1.50 0.79 12.83
C ALA A 93 0.09 0.18 13.05
N ASP A 94 -0.89 1.02 13.39
CA ASP A 94 -2.28 0.59 13.58
C ASP A 94 -2.92 0.09 12.28
N SER A 95 -2.46 0.55 11.11
CA SER A 95 -3.02 0.13 9.81
C SER A 95 -2.81 -1.36 9.50
N ILE A 96 -1.69 -1.96 9.93
CA ILE A 96 -1.44 -3.41 9.81
C ILE A 96 -1.95 -4.15 11.05
N ALA A 97 -1.84 -3.56 12.24
CA ALA A 97 -2.36 -4.16 13.48
C ALA A 97 -3.90 -4.31 13.49
N ASN A 98 -4.62 -3.46 12.75
CA ASN A 98 -6.08 -3.50 12.58
C ASN A 98 -6.56 -4.39 11.43
N CYS A 99 -5.75 -5.36 10.98
CA CYS A 99 -6.17 -6.37 10.00
C CYS A 99 -6.47 -7.72 10.65
N PRO A 100 -7.56 -7.88 11.43
CA PRO A 100 -7.82 -9.10 12.22
C PRO A 100 -7.93 -10.35 11.34
N LEU A 101 -8.41 -10.21 10.10
CA LEU A 101 -8.47 -11.33 9.15
C LEU A 101 -7.08 -11.75 8.67
N TYR A 102 -6.14 -10.82 8.48
CA TYR A 102 -4.75 -11.18 8.17
C TYR A 102 -4.13 -11.99 9.31
N THR A 103 -4.28 -11.51 10.55
CA THR A 103 -3.79 -12.21 11.74
C THR A 103 -4.40 -13.62 11.86
N LYS A 104 -5.72 -13.74 11.65
CA LYS A 104 -6.42 -15.03 11.63
C LYS A 104 -5.78 -16.01 10.65
N TYR A 105 -5.58 -15.59 9.40
CA TYR A 105 -5.05 -16.46 8.35
C TYR A 105 -3.56 -16.77 8.51
N LEU A 106 -2.79 -15.83 9.09
CA LEU A 106 -1.41 -16.09 9.47
C LEU A 106 -1.33 -17.18 10.56
N THR A 107 -2.19 -17.12 11.58
CA THR A 107 -2.28 -18.17 12.61
C THR A 107 -2.65 -19.52 11.99
N LEU A 108 -3.70 -19.57 11.16
CA LEU A 108 -4.11 -20.80 10.48
C LEU A 108 -2.98 -21.40 9.63
N SER A 109 -2.17 -20.57 8.96
CA SER A 109 -1.05 -21.05 8.16
C SER A 109 0.04 -21.76 8.97
N GLY A 110 0.15 -21.47 10.26
CA GLY A 110 1.07 -22.13 11.18
C GLY A 110 0.47 -23.32 11.93
N GLU A 111 -0.87 -23.39 12.06
CA GLU A 111 -1.56 -24.45 12.80
C GLU A 111 -2.03 -25.61 11.90
N ASP A 112 -2.36 -25.34 10.64
CA ASP A 112 -2.84 -26.32 9.67
C ASP A 112 -1.84 -26.46 8.51
N GLU A 113 -0.81 -27.26 8.76
CA GLU A 113 0.30 -27.49 7.80
C GLU A 113 -0.18 -28.05 6.46
N LEU A 114 -1.26 -28.84 6.44
CA LEU A 114 -1.80 -29.44 5.22
C LEU A 114 -2.39 -28.40 4.27
N ASN A 115 -2.97 -27.33 4.82
CA ASN A 115 -3.55 -26.23 4.06
C ASN A 115 -2.78 -24.92 4.22
N ALA A 116 -1.54 -24.96 4.73
CA ALA A 116 -0.75 -23.75 5.00
C ALA A 116 -0.63 -22.82 3.79
N GLN A 117 -0.51 -23.40 2.58
CA GLN A 117 -0.51 -22.63 1.34
C GLN A 117 -1.83 -21.90 1.11
N VAL A 118 -2.97 -22.57 1.31
CA VAL A 118 -4.32 -21.96 1.21
C VAL A 118 -4.44 -20.78 2.18
N TRP A 119 -4.06 -20.98 3.44
CA TRP A 119 -4.13 -19.95 4.48
C TRP A 119 -3.19 -18.78 4.21
N THR A 120 -2.00 -19.04 3.66
CA THR A 120 -1.07 -17.98 3.24
C THR A 120 -1.70 -17.07 2.20
N PHE A 121 -2.35 -17.63 1.17
CA PHE A 121 -3.00 -16.85 0.13
C PHE A 121 -4.24 -16.09 0.64
N CYS A 122 -5.03 -16.70 1.53
CA CYS A 122 -6.13 -16.01 2.21
C CYS A 122 -5.63 -14.85 3.08
N GLY A 123 -4.50 -15.03 3.78
CA GLY A 123 -3.83 -13.97 4.52
C GLY A 123 -3.35 -12.84 3.62
N ALA A 124 -2.75 -13.16 2.48
CA ALA A 124 -2.33 -12.16 1.50
C ALA A 124 -3.53 -11.34 0.96
N ALA A 125 -4.65 -12.00 0.63
CA ALA A 125 -5.89 -11.31 0.24
C ALA A 125 -6.43 -10.41 1.36
N ALA A 126 -6.39 -10.87 2.62
CA ALA A 126 -6.84 -10.10 3.77
C ALA A 126 -5.98 -8.85 4.01
N LEU A 127 -4.66 -9.00 3.92
CA LEU A 127 -3.71 -7.90 4.08
C LEU A 127 -3.93 -6.85 3.00
N VAL A 128 -4.08 -7.27 1.75
CA VAL A 128 -4.32 -6.36 0.63
C VAL A 128 -5.66 -5.64 0.79
N LYS A 129 -6.75 -6.34 1.16
CA LYS A 129 -8.04 -5.67 1.42
C LYS A 129 -8.00 -4.67 2.57
N CYS A 130 -7.09 -4.87 3.50
CA CYS A 130 -6.88 -3.96 4.63
C CYS A 130 -5.97 -2.78 4.28
N THR A 131 -5.06 -2.96 3.32
CA THR A 131 -4.05 -1.97 2.91
C THR A 131 -4.51 -1.10 1.74
N TYR A 132 -5.34 -1.66 0.84
CA TYR A 132 -5.78 -1.03 -0.40
C TYR A 132 -7.31 -0.87 -0.43
N ASN A 133 -7.77 0.05 -1.27
CA ASN A 133 -9.20 0.21 -1.56
C ASN A 133 -9.79 -0.99 -2.32
N GLU A 134 -11.12 -1.00 -2.49
CA GLU A 134 -11.81 -2.11 -3.12
C GLU A 134 -11.29 -2.39 -4.55
N GLN A 135 -10.99 -1.36 -5.35
CA GLN A 135 -10.51 -1.54 -6.72
C GLN A 135 -9.12 -2.20 -6.78
N GLY A 136 -8.14 -1.64 -6.08
CA GLY A 136 -6.76 -2.17 -6.05
C GLY A 136 -6.70 -3.53 -5.34
N ALA A 137 -7.53 -3.72 -4.31
CA ALA A 137 -7.67 -5.02 -3.69
C ALA A 137 -8.29 -6.05 -4.63
N ASN A 138 -9.29 -5.68 -5.43
CA ASN A 138 -9.96 -6.61 -6.35
C ASN A 138 -9.03 -7.15 -7.43
N GLU A 139 -8.13 -6.32 -8.00
CA GLU A 139 -7.16 -6.79 -9.00
C GLU A 139 -6.21 -7.85 -8.43
N TYR A 140 -5.70 -7.61 -7.22
CA TYR A 140 -4.84 -8.56 -6.53
C TYR A 140 -5.62 -9.81 -6.10
N VAL A 141 -6.80 -9.64 -5.52
CA VAL A 141 -7.69 -10.73 -5.09
C VAL A 141 -8.07 -11.62 -6.27
N ALA A 142 -8.31 -11.08 -7.46
CA ALA A 142 -8.55 -11.88 -8.67
C ALA A 142 -7.38 -12.83 -8.97
N SER A 143 -6.14 -12.35 -8.86
CA SER A 143 -4.94 -13.18 -9.05
C SER A 143 -4.80 -14.25 -7.95
N VAL A 144 -5.16 -13.91 -6.71
CA VAL A 144 -5.20 -14.86 -5.60
C VAL A 144 -6.23 -15.96 -5.85
N ILE A 145 -7.44 -15.62 -6.33
CA ILE A 145 -8.50 -16.58 -6.64
C ILE A 145 -8.04 -17.57 -7.71
N VAL A 146 -7.48 -17.07 -8.83
CA VAL A 146 -6.96 -17.92 -9.91
C VAL A 146 -5.91 -18.89 -9.39
N THR A 147 -5.00 -18.39 -8.53
CA THR A 147 -3.94 -19.22 -7.95
C THR A 147 -4.52 -20.28 -7.03
N LEU A 148 -5.42 -19.92 -6.10
CA LEU A 148 -6.07 -20.87 -5.19
C LEU A 148 -6.82 -21.97 -5.95
N LYS A 149 -7.61 -21.60 -6.97
CA LYS A 149 -8.35 -22.58 -7.79
C LYS A 149 -7.45 -23.58 -8.52
N SER A 150 -6.18 -23.23 -8.77
CA SER A 150 -5.26 -24.12 -9.49
C SER A 150 -4.78 -25.32 -8.66
N PHE A 151 -4.90 -25.26 -7.33
CA PHE A 151 -4.39 -26.31 -6.45
C PHE A 151 -5.38 -26.78 -5.37
N LEU A 152 -6.55 -26.13 -5.22
CA LEU A 152 -7.61 -26.63 -4.36
C LEU A 152 -8.24 -27.91 -4.92
N GLU A 153 -8.51 -28.87 -4.04
CA GLU A 153 -9.25 -30.09 -4.39
C GLU A 153 -10.70 -29.79 -4.80
N ASP A 154 -11.35 -28.85 -4.10
CA ASP A 154 -12.67 -28.32 -4.44
C ASP A 154 -12.59 -26.82 -4.78
N PRO A 155 -12.49 -26.45 -6.06
CA PRO A 155 -12.46 -25.05 -6.48
C PRO A 155 -13.85 -24.41 -6.50
N SER A 156 -14.94 -25.14 -6.21
CA SER A 156 -16.29 -24.59 -6.17
C SER A 156 -16.56 -23.78 -4.90
N THR A 157 -15.78 -24.02 -3.84
CA THR A 157 -15.94 -23.39 -2.53
C THR A 157 -14.75 -22.48 -2.21
N CYS A 158 -15.02 -21.24 -1.81
CA CYS A 158 -13.94 -20.36 -1.35
C CYS A 158 -13.49 -20.77 0.07
N PRO A 159 -12.18 -20.96 0.31
CA PRO A 159 -11.67 -21.33 1.64
C PRO A 159 -11.68 -20.17 2.65
N CYS A 160 -11.88 -18.93 2.20
CA CYS A 160 -11.86 -17.74 3.05
C CYS A 160 -12.95 -16.73 2.68
N THR A 161 -14.22 -17.12 2.85
CA THR A 161 -15.39 -16.31 2.47
C THR A 161 -15.55 -14.99 3.23
N ASP A 162 -14.92 -14.87 4.39
CA ASP A 162 -14.84 -13.63 5.17
C ASP A 162 -13.84 -12.61 4.59
N VAL A 163 -12.92 -13.05 3.72
CA VAL A 163 -11.99 -12.21 2.97
C VAL A 163 -12.43 -12.07 1.52
N ILE A 164 -12.77 -13.18 0.86
CA ILE A 164 -13.18 -13.25 -0.54
C ILE A 164 -14.61 -13.77 -0.58
N PRO A 165 -15.64 -12.90 -0.72
CA PRO A 165 -17.02 -13.36 -0.78
C PRO A 165 -17.21 -14.40 -1.88
N GLN A 166 -18.05 -15.41 -1.63
CA GLN A 166 -18.30 -16.49 -2.58
C GLN A 166 -18.78 -15.97 -3.95
N THR A 167 -19.49 -14.85 -3.98
CA THR A 167 -19.91 -14.17 -5.22
C THR A 167 -18.72 -13.70 -6.06
N VAL A 168 -17.69 -13.13 -5.42
CA VAL A 168 -16.44 -12.70 -6.06
C VAL A 168 -15.64 -13.93 -6.50
N TRP A 169 -15.57 -14.96 -5.66
CA TRP A 169 -14.94 -16.24 -5.99
C TRP A 169 -15.53 -16.89 -7.25
N ASN A 170 -16.86 -16.89 -7.38
CA ASN A 170 -17.56 -17.48 -8.52
C ASN A 170 -17.43 -16.67 -9.81
N ALA A 171 -17.07 -15.39 -9.73
CA ALA A 171 -16.92 -14.51 -10.89
C ALA A 171 -15.56 -14.67 -11.61
N HIS A 172 -14.63 -15.40 -10.99
CA HIS A 172 -13.29 -15.72 -11.50
C HIS A 172 -13.14 -17.23 -11.70
#